data_AF-A0A2N7AUS3-F1
#
_entry.id   AF-A0A2N7AUS3-F1
#
_cell.length_a   1.000
_cell.length_b   1.000
_cell.length_c   1.000
_cell.angle_alpha   90.00
_cell.angle_beta   90.00
_cell.angle_gamma   90.00
#
_symmetry.space_group_name_H-M   'P 1'
#
loop_
_entity.id
_entity.type
_entity.pdbx_description
1 polymer ?
#
loop_
_entity_poly.entity_id
_entity_poly.type
_entity_poly.pdbx_seq_one_letter_code
_entity_poly.pdbx_strand_id
1 'polypeptide(L)'
;MDRDYKSLLEGFQNEIGDNNPLSKEEQELTIISALTVLQAEDELKTHFKLALESGVTSEIIREVLYQLSPAVGLVKVNLALKVFNEVSTDDSQHFTLSEDTYETGLKFQKPLYGNEIKNLMADLPANAGELLPNWLTKHFFGDFYSRGNLSIKDRERYLLAALITMNVDFQIKAHATGSLKAGNSEAELIWGALSLLPYIGFPLVINSIQKIHQANENKK
;
A
#
# COMPACT_ATOMS: atom_id res chain seq x y z
N MET A 1 -17.18 -14.72 -18.00
CA MET A 1 -15.90 -14.96 -18.67
C MET A 1 -16.05 -16.18 -19.57
N ASP A 2 -15.54 -16.16 -20.81
CA ASP A 2 -15.51 -17.35 -21.66
C ASP A 2 -14.48 -18.38 -21.15
N ARG A 3 -14.58 -19.61 -21.66
CA ARG A 3 -13.79 -20.75 -21.16
C ARG A 3 -12.30 -20.58 -21.43
N ASP A 4 -11.93 -20.09 -22.60
CA ASP A 4 -10.54 -20.01 -23.04
C ASP A 4 -9.81 -18.95 -22.25
N TYR A 5 -10.41 -17.76 -22.10
CA TYR A 5 -9.84 -16.70 -21.28
C TYR A 5 -9.74 -17.09 -19.80
N LYS A 6 -10.76 -17.78 -19.27
CA LYS A 6 -10.72 -18.30 -17.89
C LYS A 6 -9.53 -19.25 -17.68
N SER A 7 -9.31 -20.20 -18.60
CA SER A 7 -8.21 -21.16 -18.48
C SER A 7 -6.83 -20.49 -18.56
N LEU A 8 -6.67 -19.47 -19.42
CA LEU A 8 -5.44 -18.70 -19.50
C LEU A 8 -5.18 -17.91 -18.22
N LEU A 9 -6.22 -17.26 -17.68
CA LEU A 9 -6.12 -16.46 -16.47
C LEU A 9 -5.80 -17.31 -15.24
N GLU A 10 -6.49 -18.44 -15.06
CA GLU A 10 -6.24 -19.36 -13.94
C GLU A 10 -4.81 -19.89 -13.96
N GLY A 11 -4.30 -20.31 -15.13
CA GLY A 11 -2.91 -20.75 -15.25
C GLY A 11 -1.92 -19.66 -14.86
N PHE A 12 -2.15 -18.44 -15.36
CA PHE A 12 -1.27 -17.30 -15.08
C PHE A 12 -1.29 -16.87 -13.61
N GLN A 13 -2.47 -16.72 -13.00
CA GLN A 13 -2.62 -16.33 -11.60
C GLN A 13 -2.02 -17.38 -10.65
N ASN A 14 -2.31 -18.67 -10.90
CA ASN A 14 -1.81 -19.76 -10.08
C ASN A 14 -0.28 -19.85 -10.16
N GLU A 15 0.30 -19.79 -11.37
CA GLU A 15 1.75 -19.85 -11.52
C GLU A 15 2.46 -18.71 -10.78
N ILE A 16 1.94 -17.48 -10.86
CA ILE A 16 2.50 -16.35 -10.12
C ILE A 16 2.34 -16.54 -8.61
N GLY A 17 1.16 -16.93 -8.13
CA GLY A 17 0.87 -17.06 -6.70
C GLY A 17 1.52 -18.28 -6.02
N ASP A 18 1.71 -19.38 -6.73
CA ASP A 18 2.25 -20.63 -6.19
C ASP A 18 3.78 -20.62 -6.15
N ASN A 19 4.42 -19.90 -7.07
CA ASN A 19 5.88 -19.72 -7.07
C ASN A 19 6.34 -18.54 -6.20
N ASN A 20 5.41 -17.78 -5.61
CA ASN A 20 5.73 -16.62 -4.79
C ASN A 20 6.14 -17.05 -3.37
N PRO A 21 7.34 -16.68 -2.88
CA PRO A 21 7.83 -17.07 -1.56
C PRO A 21 7.22 -16.27 -0.41
N LEU A 22 6.47 -15.20 -0.68
CA LEU A 22 5.71 -14.47 0.33
C LEU A 22 4.59 -15.33 0.90
N SER A 23 4.21 -15.09 2.15
CA SER A 23 3.07 -15.77 2.76
C SER A 23 1.77 -15.44 2.01
N LYS A 24 0.74 -16.29 2.12
CA LYS A 24 -0.54 -16.02 1.47
C LYS A 24 -1.17 -14.74 2.01
N GLU A 25 -1.04 -14.48 3.31
CA GLU A 25 -1.44 -13.23 3.95
C GLU A 25 -0.78 -12.00 3.28
N GLU A 26 0.54 -12.04 3.06
CA GLU A 26 1.29 -10.96 2.44
C GLU A 26 0.88 -10.75 0.96
N GLN A 27 0.65 -11.84 0.23
CA GLN A 27 0.19 -11.80 -1.16
C GLN A 27 -1.21 -11.17 -1.26
N GLU A 28 -2.16 -11.63 -0.45
CA GLU A 28 -3.54 -11.13 -0.48
C GLU A 28 -3.63 -9.65 -0.11
N LEU A 29 -2.93 -9.21 0.94
CA LEU A 29 -2.92 -7.80 1.34
C LEU A 29 -2.25 -6.89 0.29
N THR A 30 -1.24 -7.40 -0.42
CA THR A 30 -0.60 -6.71 -1.55
C THR A 30 -1.58 -6.55 -2.71
N ILE A 31 -2.32 -7.61 -3.06
CA ILE A 31 -3.31 -7.61 -4.14
C ILE A 31 -4.48 -6.68 -3.78
N ILE A 32 -5.02 -6.76 -2.56
CA ILE A 32 -6.08 -5.87 -2.05
C ILE A 32 -5.70 -4.40 -2.20
N SER A 33 -4.44 -4.05 -1.93
CA SER A 33 -3.95 -2.68 -2.07
C SER A 33 -4.03 -2.19 -3.52
N ALA A 34 -3.66 -3.04 -4.48
CA ALA A 34 -3.78 -2.73 -5.91
C ALA A 34 -5.25 -2.68 -6.36
N LEU A 35 -6.07 -3.66 -5.97
CA LEU A 35 -7.48 -3.72 -6.34
C LEU A 35 -8.28 -2.54 -5.77
N THR A 36 -7.88 -2.00 -4.63
CA THR A 36 -8.44 -0.75 -4.06
C THR A 36 -8.19 0.44 -5.00
N VAL A 37 -6.99 0.54 -5.58
CA VAL A 37 -6.66 1.58 -6.57
C VAL A 37 -7.47 1.40 -7.85
N LEU A 38 -7.66 0.15 -8.29
CA LEU A 38 -8.39 -0.22 -9.51
C LEU A 38 -9.92 -0.16 -9.35
N GLN A 39 -10.43 -0.08 -8.11
CA GLN A 39 -11.87 -0.10 -7.80
C GLN A 39 -12.60 -1.36 -8.32
N ALA A 40 -11.91 -2.50 -8.34
CA ALA A 40 -12.43 -3.77 -8.86
C ALA A 40 -13.26 -4.49 -7.78
N GLU A 41 -14.54 -4.16 -7.65
CA GLU A 41 -15.40 -4.62 -6.54
C GLU A 41 -15.51 -6.15 -6.43
N ASP A 42 -15.73 -6.87 -7.54
CA ASP A 42 -15.87 -8.34 -7.53
C ASP A 42 -14.56 -9.04 -7.13
N GLU A 43 -13.42 -8.52 -7.61
CA GLU A 43 -12.10 -9.02 -7.25
C GLU A 43 -11.78 -8.70 -5.78
N LEU A 44 -12.06 -7.48 -5.31
CA LEU A 44 -11.91 -7.11 -3.91
C LEU A 44 -12.69 -8.05 -3.00
N LYS A 45 -13.95 -8.36 -3.35
CA LYS A 45 -14.79 -9.29 -2.58
C LYS A 45 -14.18 -10.69 -2.50
N THR A 46 -13.56 -11.15 -3.58
CA THR A 46 -12.86 -12.44 -3.64
C THR A 46 -11.61 -12.43 -2.77
N HIS A 47 -10.74 -11.44 -2.95
CA HIS A 47 -9.48 -11.34 -2.22
C HIS A 47 -9.66 -11.02 -0.72
N PHE A 48 -10.72 -10.32 -0.32
CA PHE A 48 -11.06 -10.19 1.09
C PHE A 48 -11.40 -11.53 1.75
N LYS A 49 -12.11 -12.42 1.04
CA LYS A 49 -12.39 -13.76 1.56
C LYS A 49 -11.13 -14.59 1.66
N LEU A 50 -10.29 -14.58 0.61
CA LEU A 50 -9.02 -15.29 0.60
C LEU A 50 -8.08 -14.81 1.73
N ALA A 51 -8.01 -13.50 1.97
CA ALA A 51 -7.24 -12.94 3.09
C ALA A 51 -7.75 -13.44 4.45
N LEU A 52 -9.06 -13.44 4.68
CA LEU A 52 -9.64 -13.97 5.92
C LEU A 52 -9.38 -15.47 6.08
N GLU A 53 -9.53 -16.24 4.99
CA GLU A 53 -9.27 -17.68 4.95
C GLU A 53 -7.79 -18.03 5.17
N SER A 54 -6.87 -17.15 4.75
CA SER A 54 -5.44 -17.28 5.01
C SER A 54 -5.06 -16.87 6.45
N GLY A 55 -6.01 -16.40 7.27
CA GLY A 55 -5.78 -16.04 8.68
C GLY A 55 -5.54 -14.56 8.94
N VAL A 56 -5.67 -13.69 7.93
CA VAL A 56 -5.64 -12.24 8.15
C VAL A 56 -6.90 -11.83 8.91
N THR A 57 -6.76 -11.00 9.95
CA THR A 57 -7.91 -10.51 10.70
C THR A 57 -8.60 -9.35 9.99
N SER A 58 -9.90 -9.15 10.28
CA SER A 58 -10.64 -7.99 9.77
C SER A 58 -9.98 -6.67 10.14
N GLU A 59 -9.38 -6.60 11.33
CA GLU A 59 -8.63 -5.44 11.82
C GLU A 59 -7.43 -5.10 10.93
N ILE A 60 -6.65 -6.12 10.52
CA ILE A 60 -5.50 -5.90 9.63
C ILE A 60 -5.96 -5.46 8.23
N ILE A 61 -7.01 -6.07 7.68
CA ILE A 61 -7.57 -5.65 6.38
C ILE A 61 -8.03 -4.19 6.44
N ARG A 62 -8.77 -3.81 7.50
CA ARG A 62 -9.20 -2.42 7.70
C ARG A 62 -8.02 -1.47 7.80
N GLU A 63 -6.97 -1.82 8.54
CA GLU A 63 -5.77 -0.98 8.62
C GLU A 63 -5.06 -0.82 7.28
N VAL A 64 -4.99 -1.88 6.46
CA VAL A 64 -4.48 -1.78 5.08
C VAL A 64 -5.33 -0.83 4.25
N LEU A 65 -6.66 -0.89 4.33
CA LEU A 65 -7.52 0.01 3.58
C LEU A 65 -7.42 1.46 4.07
N TYR A 66 -7.48 1.69 5.39
CA TYR A 66 -7.46 3.02 5.98
C TYR A 66 -6.18 3.78 5.63
N GLN A 67 -5.02 3.13 5.73
CA GLN A 67 -3.74 3.77 5.43
C GLN A 67 -3.60 4.23 3.98
N LEU A 68 -4.35 3.62 3.05
CA LEU A 68 -4.29 4.01 1.64
C LEU A 68 -5.02 5.34 1.38
N SER A 69 -5.89 5.81 2.28
CA SER A 69 -6.72 6.99 2.06
C SER A 69 -5.93 8.24 1.65
N PRO A 70 -4.81 8.59 2.32
CA PRO A 70 -4.04 9.77 1.96
C PRO A 70 -3.30 9.68 0.61
N ALA A 71 -3.01 8.47 0.12
CA ALA A 71 -2.27 8.25 -1.12
C ALA A 71 -3.19 8.00 -2.32
N VAL A 72 -4.22 7.18 -2.11
CA VAL A 72 -5.13 6.66 -3.15
C VAL A 72 -6.43 7.49 -3.22
N GLY A 73 -6.78 8.19 -2.15
CA GLY A 73 -7.97 9.02 -2.03
C GLY A 73 -9.15 8.30 -1.37
N LEU A 74 -9.90 9.05 -0.56
CA LEU A 74 -10.98 8.52 0.28
C LEU A 74 -12.12 7.84 -0.50
N VAL A 75 -12.39 8.24 -1.75
CA VAL A 75 -13.50 7.66 -2.53
C VAL A 75 -13.25 6.20 -2.86
N LYS A 76 -12.00 5.87 -3.24
CA LYS A 76 -11.59 4.50 -3.56
C LYS A 76 -11.56 3.62 -2.31
N VAL A 77 -11.05 4.16 -1.21
CA VAL A 77 -11.03 3.46 0.08
C VAL A 77 -12.44 3.22 0.61
N ASN A 78 -13.35 4.21 0.53
CA ASN A 78 -14.74 4.05 0.93
C ASN A 78 -15.45 2.95 0.13
N LEU A 79 -15.17 2.85 -1.17
CA LEU A 79 -15.68 1.75 -1.99
C LEU A 79 -15.17 0.40 -1.51
N ALA A 80 -13.85 0.26 -1.31
CA ALA A 80 -13.26 -0.97 -0.83
C ALA A 80 -13.79 -1.37 0.56
N LEU A 81 -13.96 -0.41 1.47
CA LEU A 81 -14.56 -0.65 2.79
C LEU A 81 -16.03 -1.07 2.69
N LYS A 82 -16.80 -0.48 1.77
CA LYS A 82 -18.18 -0.91 1.51
C LYS A 82 -18.22 -2.37 1.07
N VAL A 83 -17.36 -2.77 0.12
CA VAL A 83 -17.25 -4.16 -0.33
C VAL A 83 -16.79 -5.07 0.81
N PHE A 84 -15.81 -4.64 1.61
CA PHE A 84 -15.31 -5.42 2.74
C PHE A 84 -16.40 -5.65 3.80
N ASN A 85 -17.25 -4.66 4.06
CA ASN A 85 -18.36 -4.77 5.00
C ASN A 85 -19.45 -5.77 4.54
N GLU A 86 -19.46 -6.18 3.27
CA GLU A 86 -20.31 -7.30 2.80
C GLU A 86 -19.69 -8.68 3.10
N VAL A 87 -18.37 -8.72 3.35
CA VAL A 87 -17.61 -9.95 3.61
C VAL A 87 -17.42 -10.18 5.11
N SER A 88 -17.21 -9.11 5.88
CA SER A 88 -17.02 -9.16 7.33
C SER A 88 -17.82 -8.05 8.02
N THR A 89 -18.57 -8.43 9.05
CA THR A 89 -19.31 -7.49 9.93
C THR A 89 -18.53 -7.11 11.18
N ASP A 90 -17.29 -7.58 11.31
CA ASP A 90 -16.45 -7.26 12.46
C ASP A 90 -15.99 -5.80 12.37
N ASP A 91 -16.44 -5.01 13.34
CA ASP A 91 -16.09 -3.60 13.56
C ASP A 91 -15.62 -3.39 15.02
N SER A 92 -14.99 -4.40 15.60
CA SER A 92 -14.46 -4.35 16.97
C SER A 92 -13.29 -3.39 17.14
N GLN A 93 -12.73 -2.87 16.03
CA GLN A 93 -11.58 -2.00 16.07
C GLN A 93 -11.95 -0.59 16.52
N HIS A 94 -11.35 -0.15 17.63
CA HIS A 94 -11.45 1.22 18.10
C HIS A 94 -10.05 1.79 18.31
N PHE A 95 -9.76 2.90 17.64
CA PHE A 95 -8.48 3.58 17.72
C PHE A 95 -8.68 5.03 18.15
N THR A 96 -7.84 5.49 19.08
CA THR A 96 -7.81 6.88 19.54
C THR A 96 -6.57 7.56 18.97
N LEU A 97 -6.77 8.67 18.26
CA LEU A 97 -5.67 9.50 17.77
C LEU A 97 -4.95 10.21 18.93
N SER A 98 -3.67 10.51 18.72
CA SER A 98 -2.91 11.43 19.59
C SER A 98 -3.59 12.79 19.65
N GLU A 99 -3.50 13.50 20.79
CA GLU A 99 -3.92 14.91 20.86
C GLU A 99 -3.08 15.81 19.94
N ASP A 100 -1.78 15.49 19.82
CA ASP A 100 -0.88 16.13 18.87
C ASP A 100 -0.48 15.13 17.79
N THR A 101 -1.21 15.14 16.67
CA THR A 101 -0.93 14.25 15.55
C THR A 101 0.24 14.73 14.70
N TYR A 102 0.59 16.02 14.73
CA TYR A 102 1.76 16.51 14.00
C TYR A 102 3.06 15.99 14.62
N GLU A 103 3.23 16.14 15.93
CA GLU A 103 4.41 15.63 16.64
C GLU A 103 4.52 14.10 16.58
N THR A 104 3.38 13.41 16.65
CA THR A 104 3.35 11.96 16.41
C THR A 104 3.77 11.62 14.98
N GLY A 105 3.24 12.32 13.98
CA GLY A 105 3.58 12.10 12.57
C GLY A 105 5.05 12.32 12.26
N LEU A 106 5.68 13.33 12.87
CA LEU A 106 7.12 13.59 12.72
C LEU A 106 7.98 12.39 13.14
N LYS A 107 7.59 11.67 14.19
CA LYS A 107 8.33 10.49 14.68
C LYS A 107 8.37 9.35 13.65
N PHE A 108 7.31 9.20 12.86
CA PHE A 108 7.25 8.20 11.78
C PHE A 108 7.87 8.71 10.47
N GLN A 109 7.61 9.95 10.09
CA GLN A 109 8.06 10.53 8.83
C GLN A 109 9.59 10.70 8.79
N LYS A 110 10.18 11.28 9.85
CA LYS A 110 11.56 11.76 9.81
C LYS A 110 12.59 10.64 9.58
N PRO A 111 12.49 9.45 10.22
CA PRO A 111 13.42 8.34 9.95
C PRO A 111 13.38 7.82 8.52
N LEU A 112 12.24 7.91 7.85
CA LEU A 112 12.05 7.37 6.50
C LEU A 112 12.36 8.40 5.41
N TYR A 113 11.80 9.62 5.54
CA TYR A 113 11.74 10.63 4.48
C TYR A 113 12.40 11.96 4.83
N GLY A 114 12.74 12.18 6.10
CA GLY A 114 13.28 13.47 6.54
C GLY A 114 12.37 14.65 6.15
N ASN A 115 12.96 15.67 5.51
CA ASN A 115 12.29 16.91 5.11
C ASN A 115 12.12 17.05 3.59
N GLU A 116 12.25 15.97 2.81
CA GLU A 116 12.29 16.02 1.34
C GLU A 116 11.11 16.79 0.74
N ILE A 117 9.86 16.42 1.11
CA ILE A 117 8.65 17.10 0.61
C ILE A 117 8.56 18.54 1.11
N LYS A 118 8.94 18.82 2.36
CA LYS A 118 8.94 20.19 2.90
C LYS A 118 9.84 21.10 2.08
N ASN A 119 11.03 20.62 1.73
CA ASN A 119 11.99 21.38 0.94
C ASN A 119 11.51 21.51 -0.52
N LEU A 120 10.99 20.42 -1.10
CA LEU A 120 10.54 20.38 -2.50
C LEU A 120 9.36 21.34 -2.76
N MET A 121 8.51 21.56 -1.75
CA MET A 121 7.29 22.35 -1.87
C MET A 121 7.45 23.79 -1.33
N ALA A 122 8.63 24.16 -0.83
CA ALA A 122 8.84 25.39 -0.05
C ALA A 122 8.42 26.67 -0.79
N ASP A 123 8.65 26.74 -2.10
CA ASP A 123 8.41 27.94 -2.92
C ASP A 123 6.99 28.04 -3.47
N LEU A 124 6.06 27.18 -3.04
CA LEU A 124 4.67 27.24 -3.49
C LEU A 124 3.96 28.51 -2.96
N PRO A 125 3.13 29.17 -3.79
CA PRO A 125 2.51 30.44 -3.45
C PRO A 125 1.38 30.30 -2.42
N ALA A 126 0.88 31.44 -1.93
CA ALA A 126 -0.31 31.53 -1.09
C ALA A 126 -0.28 30.60 0.14
N ASN A 127 0.90 30.47 0.77
CA ASN A 127 1.15 29.62 1.93
C ASN A 127 1.04 28.10 1.70
N ALA A 128 0.88 27.65 0.44
CA ALA A 128 0.74 26.23 0.13
C ALA A 128 2.02 25.43 0.46
N GLY A 129 3.19 26.06 0.37
CA GLY A 129 4.48 25.43 0.70
C GLY A 129 4.67 25.12 2.19
N GLU A 130 3.93 25.80 3.06
CA GLU A 130 3.88 25.48 4.49
C GLU A 130 2.77 24.49 4.81
N LEU A 131 1.57 24.72 4.27
CA LEU A 131 0.37 23.93 4.58
C LEU A 131 0.47 22.49 4.09
N LEU A 132 0.90 22.24 2.85
CA LEU A 132 0.92 20.90 2.29
C LEU A 132 1.86 19.95 3.06
N PRO A 133 3.13 20.30 3.32
CA PRO A 133 3.99 19.45 4.15
C PRO A 133 3.48 19.30 5.58
N ASN A 134 2.86 20.34 6.17
CA ASN A 134 2.26 20.24 7.49
C ASN A 134 1.11 19.24 7.53
N TRP A 135 0.20 19.27 6.53
CA TRP A 135 -0.88 18.31 6.40
C TRP A 135 -0.39 16.90 6.09
N LEU A 136 0.68 16.76 5.31
CA LEU A 136 1.31 15.46 5.09
C LEU A 136 1.80 14.88 6.43
N THR A 137 2.57 15.64 7.20
CA THR A 137 3.04 15.18 8.52
C THR A 137 1.88 14.87 9.46
N LYS A 138 0.93 15.80 9.57
CA LYS A 138 -0.19 15.68 10.51
C LYS A 138 -1.15 14.56 10.14
N HIS A 139 -1.65 14.55 8.92
CA HIS A 139 -2.71 13.64 8.53
C HIS A 139 -2.14 12.32 8.03
N PHE A 140 -1.26 12.34 7.03
CA PHE A 140 -0.71 11.10 6.47
C PHE A 140 0.01 10.29 7.55
N PHE A 141 0.99 10.91 8.23
CA PHE A 141 1.78 10.20 9.23
C PHE A 141 1.12 10.18 10.61
N GLY A 142 0.58 11.32 11.05
CA GLY A 142 0.02 11.46 12.39
C GLY A 142 -1.34 10.79 12.60
N ASP A 143 -2.24 10.83 11.61
CA ASP A 143 -3.59 10.26 11.77
C ASP A 143 -3.68 8.82 11.25
N PHE A 144 -3.10 8.55 10.07
CA PHE A 144 -3.25 7.25 9.39
C PHE A 144 -2.08 6.30 9.67
N TYR A 145 -0.84 6.77 9.52
CA TYR A 145 0.34 5.92 9.68
C TYR A 145 0.63 5.54 11.14
N SER A 146 0.26 6.40 12.08
CA SER A 146 0.47 6.17 13.52
C SER A 146 -0.49 5.14 14.13
N ARG A 147 -1.50 4.71 13.36
CA ARG A 147 -2.47 3.71 13.81
C ARG A 147 -1.76 2.39 14.16
N GLY A 148 -2.34 1.66 15.12
CA GLY A 148 -1.79 0.38 15.57
C GLY A 148 -1.91 -0.75 14.54
N ASN A 149 -1.51 -1.95 14.97
CA ASN A 149 -1.74 -3.26 14.33
C ASN A 149 -0.97 -3.56 13.03
N LEU A 150 -0.61 -2.56 12.22
CA LEU A 150 0.36 -2.74 11.13
C LEU A 150 1.73 -2.20 11.51
N SER A 151 2.76 -3.01 11.26
CA SER A 151 4.15 -2.57 11.43
C SER A 151 4.51 -1.51 10.37
N ILE A 152 5.50 -0.66 10.66
CA ILE A 152 6.02 0.32 9.68
C ILE A 152 6.47 -0.40 8.40
N LYS A 153 7.07 -1.59 8.54
CA LYS A 153 7.49 -2.45 7.44
C LYS A 153 6.32 -2.78 6.51
N ASP A 154 5.19 -3.21 7.07
CA ASP A 154 4.00 -3.60 6.31
C ASP A 154 3.26 -2.40 5.75
N ARG A 155 3.22 -1.28 6.50
CA ARG A 155 2.65 -0.01 6.02
C ARG A 155 3.30 0.43 4.71
N GLU A 156 4.64 0.47 4.71
CA GLU A 156 5.39 0.81 3.50
C GLU A 156 5.19 -0.18 2.35
N ARG A 157 5.19 -1.48 2.65
CA ARG A 157 5.03 -2.53 1.64
C ARG A 157 3.69 -2.41 0.90
N TYR A 158 2.58 -2.32 1.63
CA TYR A 158 1.24 -2.29 1.03
C TYR A 158 0.94 -0.93 0.39
N LEU A 159 1.45 0.16 0.96
CA LEU A 159 1.40 1.47 0.32
C LEU A 159 2.19 1.48 -1.00
N LEU A 160 3.37 0.87 -1.06
CA LEU A 160 4.16 0.76 -2.28
C LEU A 160 3.38 0.00 -3.37
N ALA A 161 2.68 -1.08 -3.03
CA ALA A 161 1.84 -1.81 -3.99
C ALA A 161 0.75 -0.93 -4.62
N ALA A 162 0.09 -0.09 -3.81
CA ALA A 162 -0.87 0.89 -4.31
C ALA A 162 -0.22 1.95 -5.21
N LEU A 163 0.95 2.48 -4.83
CA LEU A 163 1.68 3.48 -5.61
C LEU A 163 2.19 2.93 -6.95
N ILE A 164 2.62 1.66 -6.98
CA ILE A 164 2.96 0.92 -8.21
C ILE A 164 1.74 0.86 -9.13
N THR A 165 0.57 0.52 -8.58
CA THR A 165 -0.68 0.45 -9.34
C THR A 165 -1.13 1.81 -9.88
N MET A 166 -0.84 2.90 -9.14
CA MET A 166 -1.07 4.28 -9.59
C MET A 166 -0.04 4.78 -10.61
N ASN A 167 1.07 4.05 -10.82
CA ASN A 167 2.19 4.42 -11.70
C ASN A 167 2.79 5.81 -11.41
N VAL A 168 3.02 6.12 -10.14
CA VAL A 168 3.54 7.43 -9.68
C VAL A 168 5.04 7.37 -9.40
N ASP A 169 5.85 7.51 -10.45
CA ASP A 169 7.31 7.29 -10.45
C ASP A 169 8.10 7.91 -9.29
N PHE A 170 7.84 9.19 -8.96
CA PHE A 170 8.51 9.87 -7.85
C PHE A 170 8.21 9.19 -6.51
N GLN A 171 6.94 8.83 -6.28
CA GLN A 171 6.51 8.19 -5.04
C GLN A 171 6.97 6.73 -4.96
N ILE A 172 6.96 5.98 -6.08
CA ILE A 172 7.48 4.60 -6.12
C ILE A 172 8.95 4.57 -5.68
N LYS A 173 9.78 5.51 -6.15
CA LYS A 173 11.19 5.59 -5.76
C LYS A 173 11.37 5.94 -4.27
N ALA A 174 10.61 6.91 -3.78
CA ALA A 174 10.66 7.33 -2.38
C ALA A 174 10.23 6.19 -1.45
N HIS A 175 9.10 5.53 -1.75
CA HIS A 175 8.56 4.44 -0.93
C HIS A 175 9.31 3.11 -1.10
N ALA A 176 9.99 2.86 -2.21
CA ALA A 176 10.95 1.75 -2.29
C ALA A 176 12.10 1.96 -1.29
N THR A 177 12.68 3.16 -1.27
CA THR A 177 13.71 3.53 -0.28
C THR A 177 13.17 3.49 1.15
N GLY A 178 11.97 4.03 1.38
CA GLY A 178 11.27 4.01 2.67
C GLY A 178 11.00 2.59 3.17
N SER A 179 10.48 1.72 2.31
CA SER A 179 10.24 0.30 2.59
C SER A 179 11.51 -0.42 3.02
N LEU A 180 12.62 -0.18 2.31
CA LEU A 180 13.92 -0.76 2.66
C LEU A 180 14.43 -0.21 4.01
N LYS A 181 14.26 1.09 4.31
CA LYS A 181 14.61 1.67 5.62
C LYS A 181 13.75 1.10 6.76
N ALA A 182 12.49 0.81 6.47
CA ALA A 182 11.54 0.20 7.41
C ALA A 182 11.81 -1.29 7.69
N GLY A 183 12.75 -1.92 6.98
CA GLY A 183 13.18 -3.29 7.22
C GLY A 183 12.64 -4.33 6.23
N ASN A 184 12.03 -3.91 5.12
CA ASN A 184 11.80 -4.83 4.00
C ASN A 184 13.12 -5.16 3.31
N SER A 185 13.25 -6.40 2.89
CA SER A 185 14.28 -6.82 1.93
C SER A 185 13.86 -6.45 0.51
N GLU A 186 14.84 -6.27 -0.36
CA GLU A 186 14.60 -6.10 -1.79
C GLU A 186 13.76 -7.26 -2.37
N ALA A 187 14.07 -8.49 -1.98
CA ALA A 187 13.37 -9.68 -2.43
C ALA A 187 11.88 -9.64 -2.09
N GLU A 188 11.52 -9.26 -0.86
CA GLU A 188 10.11 -9.14 -0.46
C GLU A 188 9.36 -8.11 -1.30
N LEU A 189 9.99 -6.96 -1.60
CA LEU A 189 9.35 -5.91 -2.39
C LEU A 189 9.20 -6.29 -3.86
N ILE A 190 10.20 -6.97 -4.44
CA ILE A 190 10.14 -7.48 -5.82
C ILE A 190 9.04 -8.54 -5.94
N TRP A 191 8.99 -9.50 -5.02
CA TRP A 191 7.94 -10.53 -5.03
C TRP A 191 6.54 -9.96 -4.77
N GLY A 192 6.43 -8.91 -3.95
CA GLY A 192 5.19 -8.16 -3.80
C GLY A 192 4.76 -7.49 -5.11
N ALA A 193 5.69 -6.84 -5.83
CA ALA A 193 5.40 -6.26 -7.14
C ALA A 193 5.01 -7.32 -8.18
N LEU A 194 5.63 -8.51 -8.14
CA LEU A 194 5.28 -9.64 -9.01
C LEU A 194 3.87 -10.18 -8.75
N SER A 195 3.38 -10.17 -7.50
CA SER A 195 1.98 -10.52 -7.18
C SER A 195 0.96 -9.65 -7.92
N LEU A 196 1.36 -8.45 -8.36
CA LEU A 196 0.48 -7.53 -9.06
C LEU A 196 0.36 -7.83 -10.56
N LEU A 197 1.22 -8.69 -11.12
CA LEU A 197 1.27 -8.99 -12.57
C LEU A 197 -0.10 -9.30 -13.19
N PRO A 198 -0.94 -10.17 -12.60
CA PRO A 198 -2.25 -10.48 -13.18
C PRO A 198 -3.22 -9.30 -13.21
N TYR A 199 -3.01 -8.29 -12.38
CA TYR A 199 -3.95 -7.19 -12.17
C TYR A 199 -3.54 -5.90 -12.89
N ILE A 200 -2.23 -5.64 -12.99
CA ILE A 200 -1.71 -4.37 -13.55
C ILE A 200 -0.78 -4.57 -14.76
N GLY A 201 -0.45 -5.83 -15.09
CA GLY A 201 0.32 -6.20 -16.27
C GLY A 201 1.83 -5.97 -16.17
N PHE A 202 2.57 -6.57 -17.12
CA PHE A 202 4.03 -6.56 -17.16
C PHE A 202 4.68 -5.16 -17.17
N PRO A 203 4.23 -4.17 -17.96
CA PRO A 203 4.96 -2.91 -18.07
C PRO A 203 5.10 -2.16 -16.74
N LEU A 204 4.03 -2.09 -15.94
CA LEU A 204 4.05 -1.41 -14.64
C LEU A 204 4.91 -2.16 -13.63
N VAL A 205 4.83 -3.49 -13.62
CA VAL A 205 5.63 -4.34 -12.71
C VAL A 205 7.11 -4.25 -13.04
N ILE A 206 7.51 -4.38 -14.32
CA ILE A 206 8.92 -4.30 -14.75
C ILE A 206 9.51 -2.95 -14.35
N ASN A 207 8.82 -1.85 -14.66
CA ASN A 207 9.28 -0.50 -14.33
C ASN A 207 9.43 -0.29 -12.81
N SER A 208 8.61 -0.95 -12.01
CA SER A 208 8.61 -0.83 -10.55
C SER A 208 9.71 -1.67 -9.92
N ILE A 209 9.93 -2.90 -10.40
CA ILE A 209 11.03 -3.76 -9.96
C ILE A 209 12.38 -3.08 -10.21
N GLN A 210 12.56 -2.44 -11.38
CA GLN A 210 13.78 -1.69 -11.66
C GLN A 210 14.02 -0.55 -10.65
N LYS A 211 12.97 0.15 -10.24
CA LYS A 211 13.07 1.23 -9.22
C LYS A 211 13.39 0.67 -7.83
N ILE A 212 12.79 -0.46 -7.45
CA ILE A 212 13.09 -1.16 -6.20
C ILE A 212 14.55 -1.60 -6.17
N HIS A 213 15.04 -2.19 -7.26
CA HIS A 213 16.42 -2.61 -7.40
C HIS A 213 17.40 -1.44 -7.24
N GLN A 214 17.17 -0.35 -7.98
CA GLN A 214 17.97 0.87 -7.88
C GLN A 214 17.98 1.46 -6.45
N ALA A 215 16.84 1.44 -5.75
CA ALA A 215 16.75 1.91 -4.38
C ALA A 215 17.61 1.06 -3.42
N ASN A 216 17.71 -0.25 -3.65
CA ASN A 216 18.57 -1.13 -2.86
C ASN A 216 20.06 -0.98 -3.18
N GLU A 217 20.41 -0.72 -4.44
CA GLU A 217 21.81 -0.44 -4.82
C GLU A 217 22.33 0.84 -4.16
N ASN A 218 21.50 1.89 -4.10
CA ASN A 218 21.86 3.17 -3.46
C ASN A 218 22.02 3.11 -1.94
N LYS A 219 21.68 1.98 -1.30
CA LYS A 219 21.91 1.72 0.13
C LYS A 219 23.34 1.27 0.44
N LYS A 220 24.05 0.72 -0.55
CA LYS A 220 25.42 0.20 -0.43
C LYS A 220 26.43 1.34 -0.53
#